data_AF-I3CFU4-F1
#
_entry.id   AF-I3CFU4-F1
#
_cell.length_a   1.000
_cell.length_b   1.000
_cell.length_c   1.000
_cell.angle_alpha   90.00
_cell.angle_beta   90.00
_cell.angle_gamma   90.00
#
_symmetry.space_group_name_H-M   'P 1'
#
loop_
_entity.id
_entity.type
_entity.pdbx_description
1 polymer ?
#
loop_
_entity_poly.entity_id
_entity_poly.type
_entity_poly.pdbx_seq_one_letter_code
_entity_poly.pdbx_strand_id
1 'polypeptide(L)' 'MSTSITKTLERLEKSARYAIGVPCVALVDNHRIEVISSLRGGFVTLTYKQNYQVVSRNDILLLSV' A
#
# COMPACT_ATOMS: atom_id res chain seq x y z
N MET A 1 8.77 4.35 18.34
CA MET A 1 9.05 3.28 17.37
C MET A 1 7.97 3.36 16.29
N SER A 2 8.19 4.03 15.15
CA SER A 2 7.19 4.11 14.05
C SER A 2 7.82 3.95 12.65
N THR A 3 9.08 3.51 12.58
CA THR A 3 9.87 3.47 11.35
C THR A 3 9.57 2.27 10.44
N SER A 4 8.78 1.28 10.88
CA SER A 4 8.54 0.03 10.14
C SER A 4 7.47 0.16 9.05
N ILE A 5 6.29 0.73 9.36
CA ILE A 5 5.17 0.73 8.43
C ILE A 5 5.29 1.76 7.33
N THR A 6 5.81 2.97 7.62
CA THR A 6 6.06 3.99 6.59
C THR A 6 7.01 3.47 5.52
N LYS A 7 8.14 2.87 5.93
CA LYS A 7 9.12 2.28 4.99
C LYS A 7 8.53 1.09 4.23
N THR A 8 7.71 0.27 4.89
CA THR A 8 7.04 -0.85 4.22
C THR A 8 6.08 -0.35 3.15
N LEU A 9 5.27 0.67 3.47
CA LEU A 9 4.32 1.27 2.55
C LEU A 9 5.03 1.91 1.35
N GLU A 10 6.10 2.67 1.57
CA GLU A 10 6.93 3.25 0.49
C GLU A 10 7.49 2.17 -0.46
N ARG A 11 7.96 1.04 0.09
CA ARG A 11 8.44 -0.09 -0.72
C ARG A 11 7.31 -0.69 -1.55
N LEU A 12 6.14 -0.90 -0.95
CA LEU A 12 4.96 -1.41 -1.67
C LEU A 12 4.50 -0.46 -2.77
N GLU A 13 4.46 0.84 -2.51
CA GLU A 13 4.11 1.87 -3.51
C GLU A 13 5.10 1.87 -4.67
N LYS A 14 6.41 1.77 -4.40
CA LYS A 14 7.44 1.68 -5.43
C LYS A 14 7.28 0.43 -6.28
N SER A 15 7.09 -0.73 -5.65
CA SER A 15 6.86 -2.00 -6.34
C SER A 15 5.58 -1.97 -7.19
N ALA A 16 4.49 -1.43 -6.66
CA ALA A 16 3.23 -1.34 -7.39
C ALA A 16 3.36 -0.43 -8.63
N ARG A 17 4.09 0.69 -8.53
CA ARG A 17 4.36 1.55 -9.70
C ARG A 17 5.16 0.85 -10.79
N TYR A 18 6.01 -0.12 -10.44
CA TYR A 18 6.79 -0.90 -11.41
C TYR A 18 5.96 -2.05 -12.02
N ALA A 19 5.17 -2.75 -11.21
CA ALA A 19 4.37 -3.90 -11.62
C ALA A 19 2.88 -3.53 -11.71
N ILE A 20 2.50 -2.83 -12.78
CA ILE A 20 1.13 -2.36 -13.00
C ILE A 20 0.13 -3.53 -12.98
N GLY A 21 -0.94 -3.40 -12.20
CA GLY A 21 -2.00 -4.41 -12.07
C GLY A 21 -1.65 -5.59 -11.16
N VAL A 22 -0.43 -5.67 -10.63
CA VAL A 22 0.01 -6.72 -9.71
C VAL A 22 -0.12 -6.23 -8.26
N PRO A 23 -0.89 -6.92 -7.40
CA PRO A 23 -0.96 -6.58 -5.98
C PRO A 23 0.38 -6.78 -5.27
N CYS A 24 0.92 -5.71 -4.69
CA CYS A 24 2.09 -5.76 -3.82
C CYS A 24 1.61 -5.86 -2.37
N VAL A 25 2.07 -6.87 -1.64
CA VAL A 25 1.52 -7.23 -0.32
C VAL A 25 2.60 -7.30 0.75
N ALA A 26 2.30 -6.80 1.95
CA ALA A 26 3.08 -7.04 3.15
C ALA A 26 2.18 -7.33 4.37
N LEU A 27 2.73 -8.04 5.34
CA LEU A 27 2.12 -8.20 6.67
C LEU A 27 2.82 -7.25 7.64
N VAL A 28 2.05 -6.39 8.30
CA VAL A 28 2.55 -5.46 9.33
C VAL A 28 1.62 -5.53 10.53
N ASP A 29 2.14 -5.95 11.68
CA ASP A 29 1.40 -5.99 12.96
C ASP A 29 0.00 -6.64 12.83
N ASN A 30 -0.04 -7.84 12.24
CA ASN A 30 -1.25 -8.61 11.91
C ASN A 30 -2.21 -8.00 10.88
N HIS A 31 -1.83 -6.89 10.24
CA HIS A 31 -2.55 -6.30 9.13
C HIS A 31 -1.94 -6.73 7.80
N ARG A 32 -2.78 -7.24 6.91
CA ARG A 32 -2.42 -7.43 5.50
C ARG A 32 -2.58 -6.12 4.78
N ILE A 33 -1.47 -5.54 4.34
CA ILE A 33 -1.44 -4.30 3.56
C ILE A 33 -1.18 -4.66 2.10
N GLU A 34 -2.03 -4.17 1.21
CA GLU A 34 -1.91 -4.37 -0.23
C GLU A 34 -1.91 -3.02 -0.95
N VAL A 35 -1.00 -2.87 -1.90
CA VAL A 35 -0.96 -1.72 -2.81
C VAL A 35 -1.08 -2.25 -4.23
N ILE A 36 -2.11 -1.79 -4.94
CA ILE A 36 -2.36 -2.16 -6.33
C ILE A 36 -2.30 -0.89 -7.16
N SER A 37 -1.56 -0.94 -8.26
CA SER A 37 -1.52 0.15 -9.24
C SER A 37 -2.43 -0.14 -10.43
N SER A 38 -3.01 0.92 -10.97
CA SER A 38 -3.81 0.89 -12.19
C SER A 38 -3.47 2.09 -13.08
N LEU A 39 -3.71 1.96 -14.38
CA LEU A 39 -3.58 3.06 -15.34
C LEU A 39 -4.96 3.68 -15.57
N ARG A 40 -5.09 4.97 -15.26
CA ARG A 40 -6.33 5.73 -15.53
C ARG A 40 -5.95 7.03 -16.23
N GLY A 41 -6.42 7.19 -17.48
CA GLY A 41 -6.13 8.40 -18.28
C GLY A 41 -4.64 8.66 -18.51
N GLY A 42 -3.80 7.61 -18.56
CA GLY A 42 -2.34 7.74 -18.72
C GLY A 42 -1.56 7.94 -17.41
N PHE A 43 -2.24 8.04 -16.26
CA PHE A 43 -1.60 8.20 -14.95
C PHE A 43 -1.65 6.91 -14.13
N VAL A 44 -0.56 6.63 -13.42
CA VAL A 44 -0.52 5.52 -12.44
C VAL A 44 -1.24 5.94 -11.17
N THR A 45 -2.35 5.28 -10.87
CA THR A 45 -3.13 5.46 -9.64
C THR A 45 -2.86 4.29 -8.70
N LEU A 46 -2.70 4.57 -7.39
CA LEU A 46 -2.52 3.56 -6.36
C LEU A 46 -3.82 3.37 -5.56
N THR A 47 -4.19 2.11 -5.35
CA THR A 47 -5.27 1.69 -4.46
C THR A 47 -4.65 0.95 -3.29
N TYR A 48 -5.06 1.32 -2.09
CA TYR A 48 -4.57 0.76 -0.85
C TYR A 48 -5.64 -0.13 -0.24
N LYS A 49 -5.25 -1.32 0.24
CA LYS A 49 -6.14 -2.19 1.00
C LYS A 49 -5.50 -2.60 2.31
N GLN A 50 -6.34 -2.68 3.34
CA GLN A 50 -6.03 -3.28 4.63
C GLN A 50 -7.03 -4.40 4.88
N ASN A 51 -6.54 -5.63 5.07
CA ASN A 51 -7.39 -6.81 5.28
C ASN A 51 -8.51 -6.91 4.23
N TYR A 52 -8.14 -6.77 2.96
CA TYR A 52 -9.02 -6.78 1.77
C TYR A 52 -9.99 -5.59 1.63
N GLN A 53 -10.07 -4.69 2.60
CA GLN A 53 -10.89 -3.48 2.52
C GLN A 53 -10.09 -2.32 1.93
N VAL A 54 -10.71 -1.55 1.03
CA VAL A 54 -10.10 -0.34 0.48
C VAL A 54 -10.08 0.73 1.55
N VAL A 55 -8.90 1.28 1.83
CA VAL A 55 -8.66 2.29 2.86
C VAL A 55 -7.87 3.45 2.28
N SER A 56 -7.79 4.57 2.99
CA SER A 56 -6.89 5.66 2.61
C SER A 56 -5.45 5.32 3.00
N ARG A 57 -4.49 5.98 2.35
CA ARG A 57 -3.07 5.90 2.74
C ARG A 57 -2.85 6.31 4.20
N ASN A 58 -3.60 7.31 4.67
CA ASN A 58 -3.45 7.84 6.03
C ASN A 58 -3.90 6.83 7.09
N ASP A 59 -4.97 6.06 6.81
CA ASP A 59 -5.45 5.01 7.73
C ASP A 59 -4.37 3.95 7.99
N ILE A 60 -3.62 3.57 6.94
CA ILE A 60 -2.48 2.63 7.07
C ILE A 60 -1.36 3.23 7.91
N LEU A 61 -1.06 4.51 7.74
CA LEU A 61 -0.01 5.18 8.51
C LEU A 61 -0.37 5.36 9.99
N LEU A 62 -1.66 5.44 10.32
CA LEU A 62 -2.12 5.50 11.71
C LEU A 62 -1.98 4.16 12.45
N LEU A 63 -1.72 3.04 11.75
CA LEU A 63 -1.37 1.76 12.38
C LEU A 63 -0.01 1.81 13.10
N SER A 64 0.79 2.86 12.90
CA SER A 64 2.07 3.06 13.59
C SER A 64 1.95 3.54 15.04
N VAL A 65 0.73 3.84 15.50
CA VAL A 65 0.44 4.53 16.77
C VAL A 65 0.08 3.52 17.86
#